data_AF-X5PTM1-F1
#
_entry.id   AF-X5PTM1-F1
#
_cell.length_a   1.000
_cell.length_b   1.000
_cell.length_c   1.000
_cell.angle_alpha   90.00
_cell.angle_beta   90.00
_cell.angle_gamma   90.00
#
_symmetry.space_group_name_H-M   'P 1'
#
loop_
_entity.id
_entity.type
_entity.pdbx_description
1 polymer ?
#
loop_
_entity_poly.entity_id
_entity_poly.type
_entity_poly.pdbx_seq_one_letter_code
_entity_poly.pdbx_strand_id
1 'polypeptide(L)'
;MVVMLAGCQTGQEQVRQDPEAAFDRCVSKVAISNISAKHEIAAFMGVSLERMPPLLCRRLVDAMKTGRLTFSDINRLQFDQSTDIWKVIKGG
;
A
#
# COMPACT_ATOMS: atom_id res chain seq x y z
N MET A 1 29.94 22.84 -9.24
CA MET A 1 28.53 22.86 -9.68
C MET A 1 28.04 21.42 -9.59
N VAL A 2 27.38 21.05 -8.49
CA VAL A 2 26.87 19.68 -8.31
C VAL A 2 25.58 19.61 -9.10
N VAL A 3 25.60 18.83 -10.19
CA VAL A 3 24.41 18.53 -10.99
C VAL A 3 23.48 17.73 -10.09
N MET A 4 22.48 18.42 -9.52
CA MET A 4 21.33 17.77 -8.92
C MET A 4 20.62 17.07 -10.08
N LEU A 5 20.94 15.79 -10.29
CA LEU A 5 20.07 14.88 -10.99
C LEU A 5 18.73 14.98 -10.26
N ALA A 6 17.76 15.65 -10.86
CA ALA A 6 16.35 15.52 -10.53
C ALA A 6 15.98 14.07 -10.85
N GLY A 7 16.42 13.16 -9.98
CA GLY A 7 16.25 11.74 -10.13
C GLY A 7 14.77 11.45 -10.08
N CYS A 8 14.29 10.63 -11.00
CA CYS A 8 12.96 10.03 -10.93
C CYS A 8 12.81 9.40 -9.54
N GLN A 9 12.17 10.12 -8.61
CA GLN A 9 11.90 9.59 -7.29
C GLN A 9 10.94 8.43 -7.51
N THR A 10 11.41 7.21 -7.23
CA THR A 10 10.57 6.03 -7.31
C THR A 10 9.45 6.15 -6.27
N GLY A 11 8.29 5.53 -6.51
CA GLY A 11 7.19 5.56 -5.53
C GLY A 11 7.60 5.05 -4.15
N GLN A 12 8.62 4.18 -4.09
CA GLN A 12 9.22 3.72 -2.84
C GLN A 12 10.01 4.80 -2.10
N GLU A 13 10.79 5.61 -2.82
CA GLU A 13 11.55 6.72 -2.24
C GLU A 13 10.59 7.78 -1.65
N GLN A 14 9.48 8.04 -2.34
CA GLN A 14 8.44 8.96 -1.87
C GLN A 14 7.78 8.48 -0.57
N VAL A 15 7.53 7.16 -0.44
CA VAL A 15 6.98 6.59 0.80
C VAL A 15 7.96 6.72 1.97
N ARG A 16 9.26 6.59 1.72
CA ARG A 16 10.29 6.71 2.77
C ARG A 16 10.47 8.17 3.21
N GLN A 17 10.40 9.10 2.27
CA GLN A 17 10.53 10.54 2.55
C GLN A 17 9.33 11.11 3.30
N ASP A 18 8.12 10.72 2.90
CA ASP A 18 6.87 11.21 3.50
C ASP A 18 5.83 10.08 3.64
N PRO A 19 5.95 9.25 4.70
CA PRO A 19 5.06 8.12 4.93
C PRO A 19 3.64 8.54 5.30
N GLU A 20 3.46 9.72 5.91
CA GLU A 20 2.15 10.25 6.29
C GLU A 20 1.35 10.67 5.04
N ALA A 21 1.96 11.46 4.15
CA ALA A 21 1.29 11.80 2.90
C ALA A 21 1.09 10.57 2.00
N ALA A 22 1.96 9.57 2.08
CA ALA A 22 1.73 8.29 1.39
C ALA A 22 0.53 7.52 1.95
N PHE A 23 0.34 7.54 3.27
CA PHE A 23 -0.82 6.96 3.94
C PHE A 23 -2.11 7.65 3.51
N ASP A 24 -2.16 8.97 3.56
CA ASP A 24 -3.36 9.74 3.17
C ASP A 24 -3.73 9.51 1.71
N ARG A 25 -2.73 9.54 0.80
CA ARG A 25 -2.94 9.21 -0.63
C ARG A 25 -3.48 7.80 -0.81
N CYS A 26 -2.98 6.83 -0.04
CA CYS A 26 -3.49 5.47 -0.09
C CYS A 26 -4.95 5.42 0.36
N VAL A 27 -5.29 6.03 1.50
CA VAL A 27 -6.67 6.04 2.02
C VAL A 27 -7.62 6.69 1.03
N SER A 28 -7.26 7.83 0.42
CA SER A 28 -8.07 8.47 -0.61
C SER A 28 -8.27 7.57 -1.84
N LYS A 29 -7.22 6.88 -2.32
CA LYS A 29 -7.34 5.94 -3.45
C LYS A 29 -8.23 4.74 -3.13
N VAL A 30 -8.10 4.18 -1.92
CA VAL A 30 -8.98 3.10 -1.46
C VAL A 30 -10.41 3.60 -1.29
N ALA A 31 -10.63 4.82 -0.81
CA ALA A 31 -11.96 5.39 -0.62
C ALA A 31 -12.74 5.53 -1.94
N ILE A 32 -12.07 5.77 -3.07
CA ILE A 32 -12.71 5.88 -4.40
C ILE A 32 -12.67 4.57 -5.21
N SER A 33 -12.10 3.48 -4.66
CA SER A 33 -12.05 2.21 -5.37
C SER A 33 -13.42 1.52 -5.46
N ASN A 34 -13.53 0.60 -6.42
CA ASN A 34 -14.75 -0.17 -6.66
C ASN A 34 -15.20 -0.91 -5.38
N ILE A 35 -16.51 -0.89 -5.10
CA ILE A 35 -17.08 -1.46 -3.89
C ILE A 35 -16.84 -2.98 -3.75
N SER A 36 -16.83 -3.73 -4.85
CA SER A 36 -16.53 -5.18 -4.84
C SER A 36 -15.10 -5.43 -4.38
N ALA A 37 -14.13 -4.68 -4.91
CA ALA A 37 -12.73 -4.79 -4.49
C ALA A 37 -12.57 -4.47 -2.99
N LYS A 38 -13.29 -3.47 -2.47
CA LYS A 38 -13.29 -3.17 -1.02
C LYS A 38 -13.81 -4.34 -0.19
N HIS A 39 -14.89 -4.98 -0.63
CA HIS A 39 -15.44 -6.15 0.06
C HIS A 39 -14.47 -7.32 0.05
N GLU A 40 -13.86 -7.62 -1.11
CA GLU A 40 -12.87 -8.69 -1.26
C GLU A 40 -11.67 -8.46 -0.33
N ILE A 41 -11.12 -7.24 -0.30
CA ILE A 41 -10.00 -6.91 0.59
C ILE A 41 -10.42 -7.03 2.06
N ALA A 42 -11.58 -6.49 2.44
CA ALA A 42 -12.06 -6.53 3.81
C ALA A 42 -12.27 -7.97 4.29
N ALA A 43 -12.89 -8.81 3.44
CA ALA A 43 -13.07 -10.23 3.69
C ALA A 43 -11.72 -10.95 3.82
N PHE A 44 -10.79 -10.68 2.91
CA PHE A 44 -9.46 -11.27 2.94
C PHE A 44 -8.67 -10.89 4.20
N MET A 45 -8.78 -9.64 4.64
CA MET A 45 -8.15 -9.14 5.85
C MET A 45 -8.89 -9.52 7.14
N GLY A 46 -10.10 -10.09 7.05
CA GLY A 46 -10.93 -10.44 8.19
C GLY A 46 -11.41 -9.25 9.01
N VAL A 47 -11.67 -8.10 8.37
CA VAL A 47 -12.10 -6.85 9.02
C VAL A 47 -13.36 -6.28 8.37
N SER A 48 -14.03 -5.35 9.05
CA SER A 48 -15.16 -4.61 8.46
C SER A 48 -14.68 -3.63 7.38
N LEU A 49 -15.57 -3.28 6.45
CA LEU A 49 -15.31 -2.29 5.41
C LEU A 49 -14.87 -0.93 5.96
N GLU A 50 -15.41 -0.50 7.10
CA GLU A 50 -15.04 0.78 7.73
C GLU A 50 -13.61 0.75 8.26
N ARG A 51 -13.18 -0.38 8.82
CA ARG A 51 -11.83 -0.55 9.37
C ARG A 51 -10.79 -0.86 8.30
N MET A 52 -11.21 -1.35 7.13
CA MET A 52 -10.31 -1.83 6.09
C MET A 52 -9.38 -0.75 5.52
N PRO A 53 -9.84 0.42 5.03
CA PRO A 53 -8.96 1.38 4.38
C PRO A 53 -7.78 1.86 5.24
N PRO A 54 -7.99 2.35 6.48
CA PRO A 54 -6.87 2.83 7.29
C PRO A 54 -5.94 1.68 7.70
N LEU A 55 -6.46 0.47 7.94
CA LEU A 55 -5.63 -0.67 8.31
C LEU A 55 -4.76 -1.15 7.14
N LEU A 56 -5.36 -1.32 5.96
CA LEU A 56 -4.65 -1.72 4.74
C LEU A 56 -3.52 -0.73 4.42
N CYS A 57 -3.84 0.56 4.39
CA CYS A 57 -2.89 1.60 4.01
C CYS A 57 -1.73 1.73 4.99
N ARG A 58 -1.99 1.58 6.30
CA ARG A 58 -0.92 1.55 7.31
C ARG A 58 0.06 0.40 7.04
N ARG A 59 -0.46 -0.81 6.84
CA ARG A 59 0.34 -2.01 6.57
C ARG A 59 1.15 -1.90 5.28
N LEU A 60 0.56 -1.35 4.22
CA LEU A 60 1.25 -1.11 2.95
C LEU A 60 2.40 -0.11 3.11
N VAL A 61 2.15 1.04 3.74
CA VAL A 61 3.16 2.07 3.98
C VAL A 61 4.29 1.53 4.86
N ASP A 62 3.97 0.82 5.94
CA ASP A 62 4.96 0.22 6.82
C ASP A 62 5.82 -0.83 6.10
N ALA A 63 5.19 -1.71 5.30
CA ALA A 63 5.91 -2.71 4.52
C ALA A 63 6.84 -2.07 3.47
N MET A 64 6.39 -1.00 2.79
CA MET A 64 7.22 -0.26 1.84
C MET A 64 8.36 0.50 2.53
N LYS A 65 8.08 1.17 3.64
CA LYS A 65 9.06 1.92 4.43
C LYS A 65 10.18 1.01 4.94
N THR A 66 9.84 -0.22 5.34
CA THR A 66 10.78 -1.25 5.81
C THR A 66 11.45 -2.05 4.67
N GLY A 67 11.06 -1.83 3.42
CA GLY A 67 11.56 -2.59 2.27
C GLY A 67 11.04 -4.03 2.17
N ARG A 68 10.06 -4.42 3.00
CA ARG A 68 9.38 -5.72 2.91
C ARG A 68 8.46 -5.82 1.68
N LEU A 69 8.03 -4.69 1.15
CA LEU A 69 7.35 -4.57 -0.14
C LEU A 69 7.98 -3.45 -0.94
N THR A 70 7.98 -3.62 -2.25
CA THR A 70 8.37 -2.60 -3.22
C THR A 70 7.13 -2.07 -3.96
N PHE A 71 7.29 -0.94 -4.64
CA PHE A 71 6.23 -0.42 -5.50
C PHE A 71 5.83 -1.42 -6.61
N SER A 72 6.79 -2.22 -7.10
CA SER A 72 6.54 -3.29 -8.07
C SER A 72 5.69 -4.41 -7.49
N ASP A 73 5.85 -4.75 -6.21
CA ASP A 73 5.01 -5.73 -5.54
C ASP A 73 3.56 -5.22 -5.43
N ILE A 74 3.38 -3.93 -5.11
CA ILE A 74 2.04 -3.32 -5.07
C ILE A 74 1.37 -3.36 -6.45
N ASN A 75 2.10 -3.10 -7.52
CA ASN A 75 1.55 -3.17 -8.89
C ASN A 75 1.18 -4.60 -9.32
N ARG A 76 1.71 -5.62 -8.65
CA ARG A 76 1.41 -7.04 -8.89
C ARG A 76 0.39 -7.60 -7.89
N LEU A 77 -0.15 -6.76 -7.00
CA LEU A 77 -1.13 -7.19 -6.01
C LEU A 77 -2.39 -7.72 -6.71
N GLN A 78 -2.68 -9.00 -6.51
CA GLN A 78 -3.90 -9.65 -6.95
C GLN A 78 -4.78 -9.92 -5.73
N PHE A 79 -6.01 -9.42 -5.75
CA PHE A 79 -6.93 -9.47 -4.61
C PHE A 79 -7.61 -10.83 -4.44
N ASP A 80 -7.72 -11.58 -5.54
CA ASP A 80 -8.34 -12.90 -5.63
C ASP A 80 -7.37 -14.04 -5.27
N GLN A 81 -6.08 -13.76 -5.11
CA GLN A 81 -5.06 -14.76 -4.78
C GLN A 81 -4.33 -14.42 -3.48
N SER A 82 -4.22 -15.41 -2.58
CA SER A 82 -3.41 -15.29 -1.36
C SER A 82 -1.91 -15.40 -1.68
N THR A 83 -1.33 -14.34 -2.25
CA THR A 83 0.09 -14.23 -2.56
C THR A 83 0.97 -14.01 -1.31
N ASP A 84 2.29 -14.14 -1.44
CA ASP A 84 3.22 -13.80 -0.34
C ASP A 84 3.14 -12.32 0.07
N ILE A 85 2.75 -11.44 -0.85
CA ILE A 85 2.50 -10.02 -0.58
C ILE A 85 1.40 -9.87 0.49
N TRP A 86 0.34 -10.66 0.39
CA TRP A 86 -0.75 -10.64 1.35
C TRP A 86 -0.37 -11.16 2.74
N LYS A 87 0.62 -12.03 2.85
CA LYS A 87 1.16 -12.46 4.16
C LYS A 87 1.82 -11.28 4.87
N VAL A 88 2.58 -10.47 4.13
CA VAL A 88 3.19 -9.24 4.66
C VAL A 88 2.11 -8.23 5.09
N ILE A 89 1.08 -8.02 4.26
CA ILE A 89 -0.02 -7.09 4.55
C ILE A 89 -0.88 -7.56 5.73
N LYS A 90 -1.13 -8.86 5.89
CA LYS A 90 -1.88 -9.37 7.04
C LYS A 90 -1.14 -9.19 8.37
N GLY A 91 0.17 -8.92 8.33
CA GLY A 91 1.02 -8.79 9.50
C GLY A 91 1.33 -10.16 10.10
N GLY A 92 1.68 -11.12 9.24
CA GLY A 92 1.99 -12.50 9.62
C GLY A 92 2.89 -12.64 10.83
#